data_AF-A0A1M6N967-F1
#
_entry.id   AF-A0A1M6N967-F1
#
_cell.length_a   1.000
_cell.length_b   1.000
_cell.length_c   1.000
_cell.angle_alpha   90.00
_cell.angle_beta   90.00
_cell.angle_gamma   90.00
#
_symmetry.space_group_name_H-M   'P 1'
#
loop_
_entity.id
_entity.type
_entity.pdbx_description
1 polymer ?
#
loop_
_entity_poly.entity_id
_entity_poly.type
_entity_poly.pdbx_seq_one_letter_code
_entity_poly.pdbx_strand_id
1 'polypeptide(L)' 'MEIKEVYYKALIENDGQLNEIDLGEKIGLGEDKTREIIVQLLSEHKIEYVEYRSCNYRLNKLKKRKK' A
#
# COMPACT_ATOMS: atom_id res chain seq x y z
N MET A 1 17.45 -2.07 -2.19
CA MET A 1 16.50 -1.04 -1.73
C MET A 1 15.25 -1.18 -2.57
N GLU A 2 14.29 -1.93 -2.07
CA GLU A 2 13.05 -2.17 -2.79
C GLU A 2 12.09 -1.04 -2.45
N ILE A 3 11.91 -0.09 -3.39
CA ILE A 3 10.98 1.03 -3.24
C ILE A 3 9.58 0.55 -2.80
N LYS A 4 9.16 -0.63 -3.27
CA LYS A 4 7.94 -1.31 -2.85
C LYS A 4 7.89 -1.64 -1.34
N GLU A 5 9.01 -1.95 -0.70
CA GLU A 5 9.05 -2.24 0.75
C GLU A 5 8.90 -0.98 1.58
N VAL A 6 9.52 0.13 1.14
CA VAL A 6 9.37 1.45 1.79
C VAL A 6 7.93 1.92 1.67
N TYR A 7 7.35 1.79 0.47
CA TYR A 7 5.94 2.08 0.22
C TYR A 7 5.02 1.21 1.07
N TYR A 8 5.30 -0.11 1.15
CA TYR A 8 4.53 -1.04 1.96
C TYR A 8 4.58 -0.72 3.47
N LYS A 9 5.76 -0.36 4.00
CA LYS A 9 5.89 0.09 5.39
C LYS A 9 5.11 1.37 5.66
N ALA A 10 5.21 2.35 4.77
CA ALA A 10 4.45 3.59 4.90
C ALA A 10 2.94 3.34 4.84
N LEU A 11 2.49 2.39 4.00
CA LEU A 11 1.09 1.95 3.93
C LEU A 11 0.64 1.37 5.28
N ILE A 12 1.51 0.60 5.96
CA ILE A 12 1.25 0.00 7.27
C ILE A 12 1.16 1.07 8.36
N GLU A 13 2.09 2.02 8.39
CA GLU A 13 2.08 3.11 9.37
C GLU A 13 0.90 4.07 9.16
N ASN A 14 0.45 4.22 7.92
CA ASN A 14 -0.65 5.10 7.57
C ASN A 14 -2.04 4.54 7.92
N ASP A 15 -2.19 3.22 8.03
CA ASP A 15 -3.44 2.53 8.44
C ASP A 15 -4.71 3.03 7.71
N GLY A 16 -4.57 3.43 6.44
CA GLY A 16 -5.69 3.94 5.63
C GLY A 16 -6.12 5.39 5.92
N GLN A 17 -5.24 6.22 6.53
CA GLN A 17 -5.50 7.65 6.73
C GLN A 17 -5.29 8.47 5.45
N LEU A 18 -4.20 8.21 4.71
CA LEU A 18 -3.86 8.87 3.43
C LEU A 18 -4.04 7.94 2.24
N ASN A 19 -4.52 8.50 1.13
CA ASN A 19 -4.69 7.78 -0.13
C ASN A 19 -3.37 7.19 -0.58
N GLU A 20 -3.46 6.08 -1.31
CA GLU A 20 -2.32 5.40 -1.89
C GLU A 20 -1.42 6.34 -2.72
N ILE A 21 -2.02 7.30 -3.44
CA ILE A 21 -1.35 8.35 -4.23
C ILE A 21 -0.62 9.35 -3.32
N ASP A 22 -1.32 9.90 -2.32
CA ASP A 22 -0.78 10.89 -1.38
C ASP A 22 0.39 10.31 -0.56
N LEU A 23 0.24 9.03 -0.17
CA LEU A 23 1.29 8.28 0.48
C LEU A 23 2.51 8.10 -0.44
N GLY A 24 2.27 7.85 -1.73
CA GLY A 24 3.31 7.80 -2.74
C GLY A 24 4.09 9.11 -2.82
N GLU A 25 3.39 10.22 -2.99
CA GLU A 25 4.00 11.56 -3.05
C GLU A 25 4.80 11.89 -1.79
N LYS A 26 4.29 11.52 -0.60
CA LYS A 26 4.98 11.74 0.68
C LYS A 26 6.33 11.02 0.78
N ILE A 27 6.49 9.92 0.05
CA ILE A 27 7.73 9.12 0.00
C ILE A 27 8.58 9.51 -1.22
N GLY A 28 8.11 10.45 -2.06
CA GLY A 28 8.78 10.85 -3.31
C GLY A 28 8.54 9.87 -4.47
N LEU A 29 7.46 9.09 -4.40
CA LEU A 29 6.99 8.22 -5.47
C LEU A 29 5.91 8.93 -6.27
N GLY A 30 6.19 9.18 -7.55
CA GLY A 30 5.18 9.70 -8.47
C GLY A 30 3.98 8.75 -8.59
N GLU A 31 2.84 9.28 -9.04
CA GLU A 31 1.59 8.55 -9.22
C GLU A 31 1.75 7.25 -10.00
N ASP A 32 2.51 7.27 -11.10
CA ASP A 32 2.70 6.10 -11.96
C ASP A 32 3.38 4.95 -11.21
N LYS A 33 4.47 5.23 -10.48
CA LYS A 33 5.19 4.23 -9.70
C LYS A 33 4.34 3.70 -8.57
N THR A 34 3.62 4.61 -7.91
CA THR A 34 2.72 4.29 -6.82
C THR A 34 1.64 3.32 -7.27
N ARG A 35 1.00 3.60 -8.42
CA ARG A 35 0.01 2.71 -9.05
C ARG A 35 0.59 1.36 -9.44
N GLU A 36 1.80 1.33 -9.98
CA GLU A 36 2.47 0.07 -10.34
C GLU A 36 2.72 -0.80 -9.08
N ILE A 37 3.16 -0.18 -7.98
CA ILE A 37 3.36 -0.87 -6.70
C ILE A 37 2.01 -1.37 -6.14
N ILE A 38 0.95 -0.58 -6.20
CA ILE A 38 -0.38 -0.99 -5.76
C ILE A 38 -0.86 -2.22 -6.55
N VAL A 39 -0.71 -2.21 -7.88
CA VAL A 39 -1.07 -3.35 -8.73
C VAL A 39 -0.24 -4.60 -8.38
N GLN A 40 1.06 -4.44 -8.14
CA GLN A 40 1.91 -5.55 -7.68
C GLN A 40 1.46 -6.08 -6.31
N LEU A 41 1.20 -5.20 -5.33
CA LEU A 41 0.75 -5.57 -4.00
C LEU A 41 -0.65 -6.22 -4.02
N LEU A 42 -1.53 -5.77 -4.92
CA LEU A 42 -2.85 -6.35 -5.15
C LEU A 42 -2.72 -7.76 -5.74
N SER A 43 -1.85 -7.92 -6.74
CA SER A 43 -1.54 -9.23 -7.34
C SER A 43 -0.85 -10.18 -6.36
N GLU A 44 -0.06 -9.66 -5.41
CA GLU A 44 0.53 -10.42 -4.31
C GLU A 44 -0.46 -10.69 -3.14
N HIS A 45 -1.72 -10.25 -3.24
CA HIS A 45 -2.73 -10.32 -2.17
C HIS A 45 -2.29 -9.67 -0.84
N LYS A 46 -1.35 -8.73 -0.89
CA LYS A 46 -0.85 -7.97 0.27
C LYS A 46 -1.78 -6.83 0.65
N ILE A 47 -2.52 -6.30 -0.32
CA ILE A 47 -3.61 -5.32 -0.12
C ILE A 47 -4.90 -5.88 -0.71
N GLU A 48 -6.02 -5.47 -0.16
CA GLU A 48 -7.36 -5.81 -0.60
C GLU A 48 -8.12 -4.52 -0.90
N TYR A 49 -8.87 -4.52 -2.00
CA TYR A 49 -9.74 -3.40 -2.33
C TYR A 49 -10.98 -3.44 -1.43
N VAL A 50 -11.16 -2.41 -0.61
CA VAL A 50 -12.30 -2.22 0.28
C VAL A 50 -12.81 -0.81 0.03
N GLU A 51 -14.03 -0.66 -0.49
CA GLU A 51 -14.66 0.65 -0.65
C GLU A 51 -14.87 1.30 0.73
N TYR A 52 -13.88 2.06 1.20
CA TYR A 52 -13.89 2.69 2.51
C TYR A 52 -13.37 4.13 2.42
N ARG A 53 -14.30 5.05 2.14
CA ARG A 53 -14.08 6.52 2.14
C ARG A 53 -12.81 6.94 1.37
N SER A 54 -11.78 7.41 2.07
CA SER A 54 -10.59 8.04 1.47
C SER A 54 -9.69 7.02 0.79
N CYS A 55 -9.43 5.88 1.43
CA CYS A 55 -8.58 4.82 0.89
C CYS A 55 -9.41 3.60 0.52
N ASN A 56 -9.53 3.32 -0.77
CA ASN A 56 -10.22 2.12 -1.24
C ASN A 56 -9.37 0.85 -1.12
N TYR A 57 -8.19 0.92 -0.50
CA TYR A 57 -7.29 -0.21 -0.36
C TYR A 57 -6.92 -0.35 1.11
N ARG A 58 -7.14 -1.56 1.61
CA ARG A 58 -6.79 -1.95 2.96
C ARG A 58 -5.64 -2.93 2.89
N LEU A 59 -4.67 -2.79 3.77
CA LEU A 59 -3.65 -3.82 3.92
C LEU A 59 -4.32 -5.12 4.36
N ASN A 60 -4.14 -6.16 3.54
CA ASN A 60 -4.44 -7.49 3.97
C ASN A 60 -3.42 -7.77 5.07
N LYS A 61 -3.86 -7.79 6.34
CA LYS A 61 -3.02 -8.24 7.44
C LYS A 61 -2.73 -9.70 7.13
N LEU A 62 -1.67 -9.96 6.35
CA LEU A 62 -1.04 -11.26 6.25
C LEU A 62 -0.70 -11.61 7.68
N LYS A 63 -1.61 -12.38 8.30
CA LYS A 63 -1.40 -12.99 9.62
C LYS A 63 -0.02 -13.59 9.51
N LYS A 64 0.94 -13.06 10.29
CA LYS A 64 2.24 -13.70 10.51
C LYS A 64 1.94 -15.18 10.67
N ARG A 65 2.22 -15.98 9.64
CA ARG A 65 2.20 -17.43 9.76
C ARG A 65 3.40 -17.69 10.65
N LYS A 66 3.15 -17.74 11.96
CA LYS A 66 4.05 -18.34 12.93
C LYS A 66 4.41 -19.71 12.35
N LYS A 67 5.68 -19.93 12.08
CA LYS A 67 6.26 -21.26 12.00
C LYS A 67 7.50 -21.26 12.87
#